data_AF-A0A2D8KV49-F1
#
_entry.id   AF-A0A2D8KV49-F1
#
_cell.length_a   1.000
_cell.length_b   1.000
_cell.length_c   1.000
_cell.angle_alpha   90.00
_cell.angle_beta   90.00
_cell.angle_gamma   90.00
#
_symmetry.space_group_name_H-M   'P 1'
#
loop_
_entity.id
_entity.type
_entity.pdbx_description
1 polymer ?
#
loop_
_entity_poly.entity_id
_entity_poly.type
_entity_poly.pdbx_seq_one_letter_code
_entity_poly.pdbx_strand_id
1 'polypeptide(L)' 'MDKNLWFSPDEYSDQILKLQQALNKRGLHAFLGFQAESVTWLTGYYTRAYGAFRFVIVPTQCGPTIVCRDQ' A
#
# COMPACT_ATOMS: atom_id res chain seq x y z
N MET A 1 1.07 -11.53 13.49
CA MET A 1 2.36 -10.98 13.01
C MET A 1 2.24 -9.49 13.15
N ASP A 2 2.80 -8.92 14.22
CA ASP A 2 2.78 -7.48 14.44
C ASP A 2 3.60 -6.81 13.34
N LYS A 3 2.92 -6.09 12.44
CA LYS A 3 3.60 -5.24 11.48
C LYS A 3 4.23 -4.11 12.28
N ASN A 4 5.54 -3.93 12.13
CA ASN A 4 6.25 -2.79 12.72
C ASN A 4 5.89 -1.54 11.90
N LEU A 5 4.73 -0.95 12.19
CA LEU A 5 4.14 0.17 11.45
C LEU A 5 4.68 1.51 11.99
N TRP A 6 4.81 2.48 11.10
CA TRP A 6 5.20 3.86 11.43
C TRP A 6 4.05 4.70 11.98
N PHE A 7 2.85 4.13 12.00
CA PHE A 7 1.57 4.73 12.37
C PHE A 7 0.74 3.70 13.14
N SER A 8 -0.34 4.14 13.76
CA SER A 8 -1.19 3.21 14.51
C SER A 8 -1.82 2.17 13.56
N PRO A 9 -2.13 0.95 14.05
CA PRO A 9 -2.85 -0.04 13.26
C PRO A 9 -4.20 0.46 12.74
N ASP A 10 -4.87 1.33 13.50
CA ASP A 10 -6.15 1.94 13.13
C ASP A 10 -5.96 2.94 11.98
N GLU A 11 -4.97 3.83 12.06
CA GLU A 11 -4.65 4.78 11.00
C GLU A 11 -4.28 4.07 9.70
N TYR A 12 -3.46 3.01 9.80
CA TYR A 12 -3.11 2.15 8.67
C TYR A 12 -4.32 1.49 8.02
N SER A 13 -5.31 1.07 8.81
CA SER A 13 -6.52 0.42 8.31
C SER A 13 -7.45 1.44 7.66
N ASP A 14 -7.61 2.61 8.29
CA ASP A 14 -8.48 3.69 7.82
C ASP A 14 -8.07 4.23 6.44
N GLN A 15 -6.77 4.45 6.21
CA GLN A 15 -6.27 4.90 4.92
C GLN A 15 -6.53 3.88 3.80
N ILE A 16 -6.41 2.58 4.09
CA ILE A 16 -6.65 1.51 3.12
C ILE A 16 -8.14 1.50 2.78
N LEU A 17 -8.99 1.58 3.80
CA LEU A 17 -10.43 1.63 3.62
C LEU A 17 -10.85 2.85 2.78
N LYS A 18 -10.28 4.03 3.06
CA LYS A 18 -10.51 5.25 2.27
C LYS A 18 -10.13 5.07 0.80
N LEU A 19 -8.97 4.46 0.54
CA LEU A 19 -8.52 4.17 -0.83
C LEU A 19 -9.47 3.17 -1.53
N GLN A 20 -9.82 2.07 -0.86
CA GLN A 20 -10.74 1.06 -1.41
C GLN A 20 -12.12 1.63 -1.70
N GLN A 21 -12.66 2.49 -0.83
CA GLN A 21 -13.90 3.22 -1.08
C GLN A 21 -13.79 4.12 -2.32
N ALA A 22 -12.67 4.82 -2.50
CA ALA A 22 -12.44 5.64 -3.67
C ALA A 22 -12.34 4.81 -4.97
N LEU A 23 -11.73 3.63 -4.92
CA LEU A 23 -11.68 2.69 -6.04
C LEU A 23 -13.07 2.17 -6.40
N ASN A 24 -13.85 1.72 -5.41
CA ASN A 24 -15.21 1.23 -5.61
C ASN A 24 -16.13 2.29 -6.23
N LYS A 25 -16.06 3.54 -5.76
CA LYS A 25 -16.81 4.67 -6.34
C LYS A 25 -16.50 4.92 -7.82
N ARG A 26 -15.32 4.49 -8.29
CA ARG A 26 -14.84 4.65 -9.68
C ARG A 26 -14.99 3.39 -10.53
N GLY A 27 -15.53 2.29 -9.97
CA GLY A 27 -15.61 1.00 -10.67
C GLY A 27 -14.23 0.37 -10.96
N LEU A 28 -13.21 0.70 -10.15
CA LEU A 28 -11.85 0.16 -10.31
C LEU A 28 -11.64 -1.01 -9.36
N HIS A 29 -10.86 -2.01 -9.78
CA HIS A 29 -10.60 -3.23 -8.99
C HIS A 29 -9.34 -3.15 -8.12
N ALA A 30 -8.37 -2.31 -8.48
CA ALA A 30 -7.13 -2.16 -7.74
C ALA A 30 -6.44 -0.82 -8.02
N PHE A 31 -5.59 -0.41 -7.08
CA PHE A 31 -4.62 0.67 -7.21
C PHE A 31 -3.20 0.10 -7.34
N LEU A 32 -2.40 0.68 -8.23
CA LEU A 32 -0.97 0.42 -8.35
C LEU A 32 -0.18 1.68 -7.97
N GLY A 33 0.59 1.59 -6.89
CA GLY A 33 1.40 2.70 -6.37
C GLY A 33 2.89 2.48 -6.58
N PHE A 34 3.53 3.28 -7.43
CA PHE A 34 4.96 3.15 -7.78
C PHE A 34 5.87 4.09 -6.98
N GLN A 35 5.31 5.11 -6.35
CA GLN A 35 6.08 6.06 -5.54
C GLN A 35 6.50 5.45 -4.22
N ALA A 36 7.71 5.78 -3.75
CA ALA A 36 8.27 5.30 -2.49
C ALA A 36 7.36 5.64 -1.30
N GLU A 37 6.77 6.83 -1.35
CA GLU A 37 5.81 7.39 -0.41
C GLU A 37 4.51 6.59 -0.42
N SER A 38 3.99 6.26 -1.61
CA SER A 38 2.78 5.43 -1.74
C SER A 38 3.00 4.02 -1.18
N VAL A 39 4.16 3.41 -1.46
CA VAL A 39 4.52 2.11 -0.90
C VAL A 39 4.60 2.20 0.62
N THR A 40 5.31 3.18 1.15
CA THR A 40 5.48 3.34 2.61
C THR A 40 4.16 3.59 3.30
N TRP A 41 3.38 4.56 2.82
CA TRP A 41 2.08 4.91 3.37
C TRP A 41 1.13 3.71 3.38
N LEU A 42 0.96 3.04 2.25
CA LEU A 42 -0.05 1.98 2.11
C LEU A 42 0.37 0.63 2.70
N THR A 43 1.61 0.45 3.14
CA THR A 43 2.10 -0.88 3.58
C THR A 43 2.86 -0.86 4.90
N GLY A 44 3.31 0.31 5.36
CA GLY A 44 4.25 0.46 6.47
C GLY A 44 5.69 0.08 6.12
N TYR A 45 5.95 -0.46 4.92
CA TYR A 45 7.28 -0.84 4.51
C TYR A 45 8.11 0.39 4.13
N TYR A 46 9.15 0.67 4.91
CA TYR A 46 10.07 1.75 4.61
C TYR A 46 10.91 1.41 3.38
N THR A 47 10.91 2.30 2.40
CA THR A 47 11.75 2.19 1.22
C THR A 47 12.38 3.53 0.90
N ARG A 48 13.70 3.55 0.66
CA ARG A 48 14.43 4.74 0.19
C ARG A 48 14.32 4.93 -1.34
N ALA A 49 13.31 4.33 -1.97
CA ALA A 49 13.37 3.89 -3.37
C ALA A 49 13.70 5.01 -4.36
N TYR A 50 14.71 4.75 -5.20
CA TYR A 50 14.71 4.89 -6.67
C TYR A 50 15.72 3.91 -7.35
N GLY A 51 16.24 2.90 -6.63
CA GLY A 51 17.31 2.02 -7.13
C GLY A 51 16.86 0.68 -7.72
N ALA A 52 15.63 0.24 -7.43
CA ALA A 52 15.06 -1.00 -7.95
C ALA A 52 13.55 -0.85 -8.15
N PHE A 53 13.00 -1.59 -9.13
CA PHE A 53 11.57 -1.58 -9.41
C PHE A 53 10.80 -2.22 -8.25
N ARG A 54 9.93 -1.43 -7.62
CA ARG A 54 9.08 -1.84 -6.49
C ARG A 54 7.79 -1.03 -6.53
N PHE A 55 6.67 -1.68 -6.23
CA PHE A 55 5.37 -1.01 -6.17
C PHE A 55 4.40 -1.76 -5.23
N VAL A 56 3.33 -1.09 -4.85
CA VAL A 56 2.24 -1.66 -4.04
C VAL A 56 1.01 -1.90 -4.92
N ILE A 57 0.35 -3.04 -4.68
CA ILE A 57 -0.98 -3.37 -5.20
C ILE A 57 -1.96 -3.25 -4.04
N VAL A 58 -2.97 -2.40 -4.17
CA VAL A 58 -4.09 -2.31 -3.23
C VAL A 58 -5.38 -2.72 -3.95
N PRO A 59 -5.84 -3.97 -3.81
CA PRO A 59 -7.14 -4.40 -4.33
C PRO A 59 -8.30 -3.75 -3.58
N THR A 60 -9.50 -3.73 -4.18
CA THR A 60 -10.74 -3.26 -3.51
C THR A 60 -11.18 -4.14 -2.35
N GLN A 61 -10.67 -5.37 -2.28
CA GLN A 61 -10.93 -6.35 -1.24
C GLN A 61 -9.60 -6.97 -0.80
N CYS A 62 -9.43 -7.23 0.49
CA CYS A 62 -8.18 -7.72 1.10
C CYS A 62 -7.10 -6.63 1.31
N GLY A 63 -5.96 -7.06 1.87
CA GLY A 63 -4.87 -6.17 2.25
C GLY A 63 -3.92 -5.82 1.08
N PRO A 64 -3.13 -4.74 1.23
CA PRO A 64 -2.06 -4.37 0.30
C PRO A 64 -0.98 -5.45 0.16
N THR A 65 -0.44 -5.58 -1.06
CA THR A 65 0.70 -6.47 -1.37
C THR A 65 1.82 -5.66 -2.02
N ILE A 66 3.08 -5.89 -1.61
CA ILE A 66 4.25 -5.26 -2.23
C ILE A 66 4.80 -6.22 -3.27
N VAL A 67 5.05 -5.70 -4.48
CA VAL A 67 5.88 -6.38 -5.47
C VAL A 67 7.26 -5.73 -5.44
N CYS A 68 8.28 -6.53 -5.16
CA CYS A 68 9.67 -6.10 -5.15
C CYS A 68 10.56 -7.19 -5.76
N ARG A 69 11.74 -6.78 -6.21
CA ARG A 69 12.81 -7.73 -6.51
C ARG A 69 13.33 -8.30 -5.20
N ASP A 70 13.33 -9.63 -5.09
CA ASP A 70 14.03 -10.37 -4.05
C ASP A 70 15.53 -10.08 -4.21
N GLN A 71 16.14 -9.45 -3.20
CA GLN A 71 17.56 -9.13 -3.15
C GLN A 71 18.15 -9.70 -1.87
#